data_AF-A0A945G1N7-F1
#
_entry.id   AF-A0A945G1N7-F1
#
_cell.length_a   1.000
_cell.length_b   1.000
_cell.length_c   1.000
_cell.angle_alpha   90.00
_cell.angle_beta   90.00
_cell.angle_gamma   90.00
#
_symmetry.space_group_name_H-M   'P 1'
#
loop_
_entity.id
_entity.type
_entity.pdbx_description
1 polymer ?
#
loop_
_entity_poly.entity_id
_entity_poly.type
_entity_poly.pdbx_seq_one_letter_code
_entity_poly.pdbx_strand_id
1 'polypeptide(L)' 'RMVIVYAMPESAKQAAIAAISIALEQEQLEHRVAHVVPLEKISKAHELIEIGGFGGCVVVSMESSE' A
#
# COMPACT_ATOMS: atom_id res chain seq x y z
N ARG A 1 2.98 -16.54 -21.74
CA ARG A 1 2.75 -15.29 -22.50
C ARG A 1 3.40 -14.15 -21.73
N MET A 2 4.44 -13.52 -22.28
CA MET A 2 5.10 -12.37 -21.66
C MET A 2 4.22 -11.13 -21.92
N VAL A 3 3.88 -10.37 -20.88
CA VAL A 3 3.11 -9.13 -20.99
C VAL A 3 3.94 -8.04 -20.32
N ILE A 4 4.26 -6.98 -21.07
CA ILE A 4 4.92 -5.79 -20.53
C ILE A 4 3.88 -5.06 -19.67
N VAL A 5 4.15 -4.92 -18.36
CA VAL A 5 3.23 -4.36 -17.34
C VAL A 5 2.69 -2.98 -17.74
N TYR A 6 3.43 -2.22 -18.55
CA TYR A 6 3.04 -0.90 -19.05
C TYR A 6 1.99 -0.89 -20.17
N ALA A 7 1.56 -2.06 -20.68
CA ALA A 7 0.53 -2.17 -21.71
C ALA A 7 -0.82 -2.68 -21.16
N MET A 8 -1.05 -2.62 -19.85
CA MET A 8 -2.36 -2.96 -19.29
C MET A 8 -3.42 -2.00 -19.86
N PRO A 9 -4.46 -2.49 -20.55
CA PRO A 9 -5.55 -1.64 -21.04
C PRO A 9 -6.19 -0.88 -19.89
N GLU A 10 -6.60 0.36 -20.13
CA GLU A 10 -7.19 1.19 -19.08
C GLU A 10 -8.44 0.52 -18.47
N SER A 11 -9.27 -0.11 -19.29
CA SER A 11 -10.42 -0.90 -18.83
C SER A 11 -10.03 -2.04 -17.87
N ALA A 12 -8.89 -2.69 -18.10
CA ALA A 12 -8.39 -3.75 -17.23
C ALA A 12 -7.90 -3.18 -15.88
N LYS A 13 -7.30 -1.99 -15.86
CA LYS A 13 -6.95 -1.29 -14.61
C LYS A 13 -8.21 -0.93 -13.82
N GLN A 14 -9.21 -0.36 -14.50
CA GLN A 14 -10.49 0.00 -13.86
C GLN A 14 -11.20 -1.23 -13.28
N ALA A 15 -11.20 -2.35 -14.03
CA ALA A 15 -11.74 -3.61 -13.54
C ALA A 15 -10.97 -4.15 -12.32
N ALA A 16 -9.64 -4.05 -12.31
CA ALA A 16 -8.82 -4.46 -11.18
C ALA A 16 -9.08 -3.58 -9.94
N ILE A 17 -9.18 -2.26 -10.10
CA ILE A 17 -9.54 -1.32 -9.01
C ILE A 17 -10.89 -1.71 -8.42
N ALA A 18 -11.92 -1.86 -9.27
CA ALA A 18 -13.26 -2.20 -8.80
C ALA A 18 -13.30 -3.54 -8.05
N ALA A 19 -12.64 -4.57 -8.58
CA ALA A 19 -12.59 -5.88 -7.94
C ALA A 19 -11.88 -5.84 -6.57
N ILE A 20 -10.76 -5.12 -6.46
CA ILE A 20 -10.02 -4.99 -5.20
C ILE A 20 -10.84 -4.17 -4.19
N SER A 21 -11.47 -3.07 -4.62
CA SER A 21 -12.33 -2.27 -3.74
C SER A 21 -13.50 -3.09 -3.19
N ILE A 22 -14.18 -3.88 -4.03
CA ILE A 22 -15.26 -4.76 -3.56
C ILE A 22 -14.74 -5.78 -2.54
N ALA A 23 -13.58 -6.39 -2.79
CA ALA A 23 -13.00 -7.35 -1.86
C ALA A 23 -12.58 -6.70 -0.52
N LEU A 24 -12.10 -5.45 -0.55
CA LEU A 24 -11.80 -4.65 0.64
C LEU A 24 -13.07 -4.32 1.44
N GLU A 25 -14.12 -3.85 0.77
CA GLU A 25 -15.43 -3.56 1.37
C GLU A 25 -16.06 -4.81 2.02
N GLN A 26 -15.78 -5.99 1.45
CA GLN A 26 -16.23 -7.28 1.96
C GLN A 26 -15.28 -7.89 3.00
N GLU A 27 -14.27 -7.14 3.47
CA GLU A 27 -13.28 -7.58 4.46
C GLU A 27 -12.51 -8.86 4.06
N GLN A 28 -12.39 -9.14 2.76
CA GLN A 28 -11.70 -10.32 2.23
C GLN A 28 -10.19 -10.14 2.09
N LEU A 29 -9.69 -8.91 2.28
CA LEU A 29 -8.29 -8.55 2.14
C LEU A 29 -7.80 -7.91 3.43
N GLU A 30 -6.69 -8.42 3.97
CA GLU A 30 -6.07 -7.90 5.18
C GLU A 30 -4.93 -6.93 4.85
N HIS A 31 -4.97 -5.74 5.44
CA HIS A 31 -3.88 -4.78 5.35
C HIS A 31 -2.74 -5.16 6.29
N ARG A 32 -1.64 -5.66 5.73
CA ARG A 32 -0.43 -5.95 6.50
C ARG A 32 0.34 -4.66 6.83
N VAL A 33 -0.09 -3.90 7.83
CA VAL A 33 0.62 -2.70 8.31
C VAL A 33 1.65 -3.09 9.37
N ALA A 34 2.93 -2.92 9.06
CA ALA A 34 4.02 -3.24 9.96
C ALA A 34 4.38 -2.07 10.88
N HIS A 35 4.35 -0.85 10.34
CA HIS A 35 4.66 0.38 11.08
C HIS A 35 3.75 1.52 10.62
N VAL A 36 3.35 2.36 11.59
CA VAL A 36 2.71 3.66 11.33
C VAL A 36 3.63 4.74 11.86
N VAL A 37 3.99 5.71 11.02
CA VAL A 37 4.94 6.78 11.35
C VAL A 37 4.25 8.12 11.10
N PRO A 38 4.36 9.11 12.02
CA PRO A 38 3.78 10.42 11.79
C PRO A 38 4.54 11.16 10.68
N LEU A 39 3.84 12.04 9.95
CA LEU A 39 4.38 12.76 8.80
C LEU A 39 5.67 13.54 9.12
N GLU A 40 5.79 14.10 10.33
CA GLU A 40 6.97 14.84 10.79
C GLU A 40 8.22 13.96 10.84
N LYS A 41 8.04 12.63 10.90
CA LYS A 41 9.12 11.64 10.94
C LYS A 41 9.22 10.85 9.63
N ILE A 42 8.90 11.46 8.49
CA ILE A 42 8.94 10.81 7.18
C ILE A 42 10.32 10.19 6.84
N SER A 43 11.43 10.78 7.29
CA SER A 43 12.76 10.18 7.14
C SER A 43 12.84 8.81 7.81
N LYS A 44 12.24 8.66 8.99
CA LYS A 44 12.21 7.40 9.74
C LYS A 44 11.41 6.31 9.00
N ALA A 45 10.34 6.69 8.32
CA ALA A 45 9.56 5.74 7.52
C ALA A 45 10.42 5.12 6.40
N HIS A 46 11.25 5.93 5.73
CA HIS A 46 12.15 5.46 4.68
C HIS A 46 13.30 4.62 5.25
N GLU A 47 13.89 5.02 6.38
CA GLU A 47 14.89 4.20 7.07
C GLU A 47 14.36 2.80 7.42
N LEU A 48 13.10 2.69 7.89
CA LEU A 48 12.49 1.39 8.20
C LEU A 48 12.38 0.50 6.96
N ILE A 49 12.01 1.07 5.81
CA ILE A 49 11.95 0.34 4.54
C ILE A 49 13.34 -0.14 4.12
N GLU A 50 14.36 0.72 4.23
CA GLU A 50 15.74 0.42 3.82
C GLU A 50 16.37 -0.66 4.71
N ILE A 51 16.15 -0.59 6.03
CA ILE A 51 16.62 -1.62 6.97
C ILE A 51 15.91 -2.96 6.69
N GLY A 52 14.61 -2.91 6.39
CA GLY A 52 13.78 -4.08 6.18
C GLY A 52 13.61 -4.92 7.46
N GLY A 53 13.44 -6.24 7.29
CA GLY A 53 13.29 -7.19 8.40
C GLY A 53 11.85 -7.43 8.88
N PHE A 54 10.86 -6.81 8.24
CA PHE A 54 9.43 -7.05 8.47
C PHE A 54 8.70 -7.28 7.15
N GLY A 55 7.56 -7.97 7.21
CA GLY A 55 6.67 -8.17 6.07
C GLY A 55 5.42 -7.33 6.21
N GLY A 56 5.19 -6.40 5.28
CA GLY A 56 4.06 -5.48 5.30
C GLY A 56 4.45 -4.07 4.85
N CYS A 57 3.53 -3.13 5.06
CA CYS A 57 3.67 -1.74 4.67
C CYS A 57 4.12 -0.88 5.85
N VAL A 58 4.90 0.16 5.55
CA VAL A 58 5.08 1.32 6.43
C VAL A 58 4.09 2.39 5.98
N VAL A 59 3.19 2.80 6.87
CA VAL A 59 2.16 3.82 6.59
C VAL A 59 2.57 5.13 7.24
N VAL A 60 2.46 6.22 6.50
CA VAL A 60 2.63 7.56 7.05
C VAL A 60 1.27 8.11 7.44
N SER A 61 1.09 8.45 8.72
CA SER A 61 -0.12 9.09 9.19
C SER A 61 -0.01 10.61 9.09
N MET A 62 -1.09 11.24 8.63
CA MET A 62 -1.26 12.70 8.64
C MET A 62 -1.90 13.19 9.95
N GLU A 63 -2.27 12.28 10.84
CA GLU A 63 -2.83 12.64 12.14
C GLU A 63 -1.71 13.16 13.05
N SER A 64 -1.82 14.43 13.44
CA SER A 64 -0.96 15.03 14.45
C SER A 64 -1.19 14.31 15.77
N SER A 65 -0.13 13.79 16.37
CA SER A 65 -0.18 13.39 17.79
C SER A 65 -0.24 14.68 18.60
N GLU A 66 -1.43 15.08 19.07
CA GLU A 66 -1.59 16.11 20.11
C GLU A 66 -0.93 15.70 21.43
#